data_AF-A0AA35TRJ2-F1
#
_entry.id   AF-A0AA35TRJ2-F1
#
_cell.length_a   1.000
_cell.length_b   1.000
_cell.length_c   1.000
_cell.angle_alpha   90.00
_cell.angle_beta   90.00
_cell.angle_gamma   90.00
#
_symmetry.space_group_name_H-M   'P 1'
#
loop_
_entity.id
_entity.type
_entity.pdbx_description
1 polymer ?
#
loop_
_entity_poly.entity_id
_entity_poly.type
_entity_poly.pdbx_seq_one_letter_code
_entity_poly.pdbx_strand_id
1 'polypeptide(L)'
;MGYCRHCGDDAGFLRNSHRECEDANRDGWQQMLSLSSESALSGRNRENLVTELGDLATSSFVPSEKIRDALLEGWEQAVQTALGDHLISREEETNLADYAERFHLPQEELDRNGARTSVIQGSVIREVVEGNLPDRQQVVGQIPFNLQKSEKLVWVFEDVSYLEERVQRERVGGAQGASIRVMRGVYYHTGGFRSRTVETTVTEKMDVGLMGLTNKHIYFAGSSKRFRVAYNRIVAFDPFSDGFGIMREAQTARPQMFITGNGWFVYNMVTNLAQM
;
A
#
# COMPACT_ATOMS: atom_id res chain seq x y z
N MET A 1 -31.41 7.85 -36.95
CA MET A 1 -31.76 8.30 -35.60
C MET A 1 -31.16 7.30 -34.63
N GLY A 2 -30.46 7.77 -33.60
CA GLY A 2 -29.95 6.91 -32.54
C GLY A 2 -30.92 6.90 -31.37
N TYR A 3 -31.14 5.75 -30.75
CA TYR A 3 -31.92 5.64 -29.51
C TYR A 3 -31.01 5.82 -28.30
N CYS A 4 -31.53 6.42 -27.24
CA CYS A 4 -30.84 6.58 -25.98
C CYS A 4 -30.67 5.21 -25.31
N ARG A 5 -29.44 4.82 -25.00
CA ARG A 5 -29.14 3.54 -24.34
C ARG A 5 -29.71 3.39 -22.91
N HIS A 6 -30.15 4.49 -22.30
CA HIS A 6 -30.64 4.52 -20.92
C HIS A 6 -32.17 4.48 -20.85
N CYS A 7 -32.87 5.40 -21.54
CA CYS A 7 -34.33 5.48 -21.51
C CYS A 7 -35.03 4.85 -22.72
N GLY A 8 -34.31 4.56 -23.81
CA GLY A 8 -34.87 3.98 -25.03
C GLY A 8 -35.49 4.98 -26.01
N ASP A 9 -35.65 6.26 -25.64
CA ASP A 9 -36.22 7.31 -26.49
C ASP A 9 -35.23 7.83 -27.55
N ASP A 10 -35.70 8.62 -28.53
CA ASP A 10 -34.86 9.21 -29.56
C ASP A 10 -33.78 10.12 -28.95
N ALA A 11 -32.50 9.78 -29.17
CA ALA A 11 -31.35 10.57 -28.74
C ALA A 11 -30.94 11.62 -29.79
N GLY A 12 -31.54 11.57 -30.98
CA GLY A 12 -31.26 12.47 -32.09
C GLY A 12 -30.19 11.96 -33.05
N PHE A 13 -29.72 12.85 -33.93
CA PHE A 13 -28.77 12.50 -34.99
C PHE A 13 -27.36 12.28 -34.42
N LEU A 14 -26.76 11.12 -34.69
CA LEU A 14 -25.41 10.71 -34.27
C LEU A 14 -25.16 10.70 -32.75
N ARG A 15 -26.21 10.60 -31.92
CA ARG A 15 -26.11 10.42 -30.47
C ARG A 15 -26.63 9.05 -30.05
N ASN A 16 -26.04 8.48 -29.01
CA ASN A 16 -26.42 7.18 -28.42
C ASN A 16 -27.00 7.32 -27.00
N SER A 17 -27.14 8.54 -26.48
CA SER A 17 -27.63 8.86 -25.15
C SER A 17 -28.06 10.34 -25.04
N HIS A 18 -28.95 10.64 -24.10
CA HIS A 18 -29.18 12.02 -23.63
C HIS A 18 -28.15 12.37 -22.57
N ARG A 19 -27.70 13.63 -22.56
CA ARG A 19 -26.77 14.15 -21.54
C ARG A 19 -27.34 13.98 -20.13
N GLU A 20 -28.62 14.30 -19.94
CA GLU A 20 -29.31 14.17 -18.66
C GLU A 20 -29.36 12.72 -18.17
N CYS A 21 -29.59 11.76 -19.07
CA CYS A 21 -29.54 10.34 -18.73
C CYS A 21 -28.13 9.86 -18.38
N GLU A 22 -27.09 10.35 -19.08
CA GLU A 22 -25.70 10.02 -18.73
C GLU A 22 -25.29 10.61 -17.38
N ASP A 23 -25.66 11.86 -17.13
CA ASP A 23 -25.37 12.53 -15.86
C ASP A 23 -26.12 11.83 -14.71
N ALA A 24 -27.41 11.51 -14.88
CA ALA A 24 -28.19 10.74 -13.89
C ALA A 24 -27.60 9.35 -13.62
N ASN A 25 -27.12 8.65 -14.66
CA ASN A 25 -26.48 7.35 -14.52
C ASN A 25 -25.15 7.44 -13.73
N ARG A 26 -24.31 8.41 -14.07
CA ARG A 26 -23.04 8.64 -13.36
C ARG A 26 -23.27 9.03 -11.90
N ASP A 27 -24.19 9.95 -11.66
CA ASP A 27 -24.46 10.46 -10.32
C ASP A 27 -25.15 9.40 -9.45
N GLY A 28 -26.07 8.62 -10.03
CA GLY A 28 -26.69 7.47 -9.38
C GLY A 28 -25.67 6.40 -9.00
N TRP A 29 -24.69 6.12 -9.88
CA TRP A 29 -23.58 5.21 -9.55
C TRP A 29 -22.78 5.71 -8.34
N GLN A 30 -22.42 6.99 -8.30
CA GLN A 30 -21.70 7.55 -7.14
C GLN A 30 -22.53 7.48 -5.84
N GLN A 31 -23.84 7.71 -5.92
CA GLN A 31 -24.73 7.55 -4.76
C GLN A 31 -24.79 6.10 -4.28
N MET A 32 -24.84 5.12 -5.19
CA MET A 32 -24.76 3.70 -4.85
C MET A 32 -23.46 3.36 -4.12
N LEU A 33 -22.32 3.88 -4.58
CA LEU A 33 -21.03 3.68 -3.92
C LEU A 33 -20.98 4.32 -2.52
N SER A 34 -21.47 5.56 -2.38
CA SER A 34 -21.52 6.26 -1.08
C SER A 34 -22.39 5.51 -0.08
N LEU A 35 -23.60 5.11 -0.48
CA LEU A 35 -24.53 4.37 0.38
C LEU A 35 -23.94 3.03 0.82
N SER A 36 -23.31 2.32 -0.11
CA SER A 36 -22.63 1.06 0.14
C SER A 36 -21.45 1.21 1.12
N SER A 37 -20.61 2.23 0.89
CA SER A 37 -19.46 2.57 1.75
C SER A 37 -19.88 2.98 3.16
N GLU A 38 -20.90 3.85 3.29
CA GLU A 38 -21.43 4.28 4.58
C GLU A 38 -22.02 3.12 5.39
N SER A 39 -22.71 2.18 4.73
CA SER A 39 -23.21 0.96 5.38
C SER A 39 -22.09 0.01 5.80
N ALA A 40 -21.01 -0.05 5.03
CA ALA A 40 -19.81 -0.83 5.38
C ALA A 40 -19.05 -0.24 6.57
N LEU A 41 -18.87 1.08 6.63
CA LEU A 41 -18.18 1.78 7.72
C LEU A 41 -18.97 1.77 9.04
N SER A 42 -20.25 2.15 8.96
CA SER A 42 -21.06 2.42 10.17
C SER A 42 -21.80 1.20 10.71
N GLY A 43 -21.89 0.12 9.93
CA GLY A 43 -22.72 -1.03 10.24
C GLY A 43 -24.23 -0.79 10.12
N ARG A 44 -24.65 0.45 9.79
CA ARG A 44 -26.05 0.84 9.71
C ARG A 44 -26.65 0.49 8.35
N ASN A 45 -27.98 0.42 8.33
CA ASN A 45 -28.80 0.21 7.13
C ASN A 45 -28.48 -1.05 6.30
N ARG A 46 -27.79 -2.02 6.89
CA ARG A 46 -27.31 -3.21 6.18
C ARG A 46 -28.44 -4.14 5.71
N GLU A 47 -29.59 -4.10 6.39
CA GLU A 47 -30.74 -4.94 6.07
C GLU A 47 -31.46 -4.52 4.79
N ASN A 48 -31.55 -3.21 4.53
CA ASN A 48 -32.28 -2.67 3.38
C ASN A 48 -31.35 -2.29 2.21
N LEU A 49 -30.04 -2.37 2.39
CA LEU A 49 -29.04 -1.87 1.42
C LEU A 49 -29.28 -2.38 -0.01
N VAL A 50 -29.51 -3.67 -0.20
CA VAL A 50 -29.71 -4.24 -1.55
C VAL A 50 -30.97 -3.68 -2.22
N THR A 51 -32.03 -3.48 -1.44
CA THR A 51 -33.28 -2.88 -1.93
C THR A 51 -33.05 -1.42 -2.33
N GLU A 52 -32.42 -0.63 -1.47
CA GLU A 52 -32.12 0.78 -1.74
C GLU A 52 -31.18 0.97 -2.94
N LEU A 53 -30.17 0.10 -3.07
CA LEU A 53 -29.31 0.05 -4.26
C LEU A 53 -30.09 -0.31 -5.53
N GLY A 54 -31.08 -1.20 -5.44
CA GLY A 54 -31.96 -1.55 -6.55
C GLY A 54 -32.87 -0.40 -6.97
N ASP A 55 -33.42 0.34 -6.02
CA ASP A 55 -34.25 1.52 -6.26
C ASP A 55 -33.43 2.65 -6.89
N LEU A 56 -32.25 2.93 -6.35
CA LEU A 56 -31.29 3.89 -6.93
C LEU A 56 -30.91 3.47 -8.35
N ALA A 57 -30.55 2.20 -8.56
CA ALA A 57 -30.14 1.71 -9.87
C ALA A 57 -31.25 1.92 -10.91
N THR A 58 -32.48 1.56 -10.56
CA THR A 58 -33.66 1.73 -11.44
C THR A 58 -33.91 3.21 -11.75
N SER A 59 -33.93 4.07 -10.72
CA SER A 59 -34.23 5.50 -10.88
C SER A 59 -33.15 6.28 -11.64
N SER A 60 -31.92 5.76 -11.67
CA SER A 60 -30.76 6.37 -12.30
C SER A 60 -30.30 5.66 -13.58
N PHE A 61 -31.10 4.73 -14.14
CA PHE A 61 -30.74 3.96 -15.33
C PHE A 61 -29.43 3.15 -15.19
N VAL A 62 -29.02 2.81 -13.97
CA VAL A 62 -27.89 1.90 -13.72
C VAL A 62 -28.41 0.47 -13.83
N PRO A 63 -27.76 -0.41 -14.62
CA PRO A 63 -28.22 -1.80 -14.75
C PRO A 63 -28.18 -2.55 -13.41
N SER A 64 -29.20 -3.34 -13.09
CA SER A 64 -29.31 -4.02 -11.78
C SER A 64 -28.18 -5.03 -11.52
N GLU A 65 -27.54 -5.56 -12.56
CA GLU A 65 -26.34 -6.40 -12.45
C GLU A 65 -25.15 -5.67 -11.79
N LYS A 66 -25.16 -4.32 -11.79
CA LYS A 66 -24.13 -3.49 -11.15
C LYS A 66 -24.28 -3.38 -9.63
N ILE A 67 -25.35 -3.91 -9.04
CA ILE A 67 -25.53 -3.87 -7.58
C ILE A 67 -24.39 -4.61 -6.87
N ARG A 68 -23.94 -5.76 -7.39
CA ARG A 68 -22.80 -6.48 -6.80
C ARG A 68 -21.51 -5.66 -6.88
N ASP A 69 -21.26 -5.02 -8.03
CA ASP A 69 -20.11 -4.14 -8.21
C ASP A 69 -20.15 -2.98 -7.20
N ALA A 70 -21.33 -2.40 -6.94
CA ALA A 70 -21.49 -1.32 -5.95
C ALA A 70 -21.21 -1.79 -4.51
N LEU A 71 -21.57 -3.03 -4.16
CA LEU A 71 -21.25 -3.62 -2.86
C LEU A 71 -19.73 -3.78 -2.68
N LEU A 72 -19.04 -4.28 -3.72
CA LEU A 72 -17.59 -4.48 -3.70
C LEU A 72 -16.82 -3.15 -3.68
N GLU A 73 -17.13 -2.25 -4.61
CA GLU A 73 -16.47 -0.95 -4.72
C GLU A 73 -16.79 -0.04 -3.52
N GLY A 74 -18.02 -0.08 -3.00
CA GLY A 74 -18.37 0.63 -1.78
C GLY A 74 -17.63 0.09 -0.55
N TRP A 75 -17.47 -1.23 -0.42
CA TRP A 75 -16.65 -1.81 0.63
C TRP A 75 -15.17 -1.38 0.50
N GLU A 76 -14.61 -1.34 -0.70
CA GLU A 76 -13.25 -0.85 -0.93
C GLU A 76 -13.11 0.63 -0.54
N GLN A 77 -14.08 1.48 -0.88
CA GLN A 77 -14.09 2.88 -0.44
C GLN A 77 -14.19 3.03 1.08
N ALA A 78 -14.96 2.15 1.73
CA ALA A 78 -15.04 2.10 3.18
C ALA A 78 -13.68 1.77 3.80
N VAL A 79 -12.95 0.78 3.25
CA VAL A 79 -11.58 0.48 3.70
C VAL A 79 -10.66 1.69 3.55
N GLN A 80 -10.68 2.37 2.40
CA GLN A 80 -9.85 3.57 2.16
C GLN A 80 -10.17 4.69 3.16
N THR A 81 -11.45 4.86 3.49
CA THR A 81 -11.90 5.86 4.46
C THR A 81 -11.48 5.50 5.89
N ALA A 82 -11.67 4.24 6.30
CA ALA A 82 -11.28 3.75 7.63
C ALA A 82 -9.77 3.79 7.87
N LEU A 83 -8.96 3.73 6.80
CA LEU A 83 -7.50 3.88 6.90
C LEU A 83 -7.02 5.32 6.74
N GLY A 84 -7.92 6.28 6.52
CA GLY A 84 -7.57 7.68 6.27
C GLY A 84 -6.89 8.36 7.46
N ASP A 85 -7.16 7.91 8.68
CA ASP A 85 -6.51 8.36 9.92
C ASP A 85 -5.28 7.51 10.31
N HIS A 86 -4.85 6.60 9.42
CA HIS A 86 -3.75 5.65 9.57
C HIS A 86 -4.00 4.50 10.56
N LEU A 87 -5.19 4.37 11.17
CA LEU A 87 -5.51 3.31 12.14
C LEU A 87 -6.96 2.85 12.04
N ILE A 88 -7.18 1.63 11.57
CA ILE A 88 -8.51 1.02 11.60
C ILE A 88 -8.95 0.67 13.04
N SER A 89 -10.08 1.20 13.50
CA SER A 89 -10.64 0.87 14.80
C SER A 89 -11.20 -0.56 14.84
N ARG A 90 -11.43 -1.10 16.06
CA ARG A 90 -12.05 -2.43 16.23
C ARG A 90 -13.49 -2.46 15.72
N GLU A 91 -14.20 -1.34 15.85
CA GLU A 91 -15.58 -1.20 15.37
C GLU A 91 -15.61 -1.22 13.84
N GLU A 92 -14.75 -0.46 13.16
CA GLU A 92 -14.66 -0.47 11.70
C GLU A 92 -14.24 -1.83 11.14
N GLU A 93 -13.24 -2.50 11.75
CA GLU A 93 -12.85 -3.85 11.35
C GLU A 93 -14.02 -4.83 11.47
N THR A 94 -14.77 -4.76 12.57
CA THR A 94 -15.97 -5.61 12.78
C THR A 94 -17.03 -5.29 11.74
N ASN A 95 -17.32 -4.00 11.50
CA ASN A 95 -18.31 -3.57 10.54
C ASN A 95 -17.95 -4.03 9.11
N LEU A 96 -16.69 -3.90 8.70
CA LEU A 96 -16.22 -4.36 7.39
C LEU A 96 -16.28 -5.89 7.23
N ALA A 97 -15.96 -6.63 8.29
CA ALA A 97 -16.03 -8.09 8.30
C ALA A 97 -17.49 -8.59 8.19
N ASP A 98 -18.37 -8.05 9.03
CA ASP A 98 -19.79 -8.38 9.03
C ASP A 98 -20.47 -8.00 7.70
N TYR A 99 -20.04 -6.89 7.08
CA TYR A 99 -20.52 -6.49 5.75
C TYR A 99 -20.14 -7.54 4.69
N ALA A 100 -18.86 -7.92 4.64
CA ALA A 100 -18.35 -8.91 3.69
C ALA A 100 -19.05 -10.27 3.85
N GLU A 101 -19.26 -10.72 5.08
CA GLU A 101 -19.96 -11.96 5.39
C GLU A 101 -21.43 -11.90 4.95
N ARG A 102 -22.14 -10.84 5.33
CA ARG A 102 -23.57 -10.64 5.06
C ARG A 102 -23.89 -10.70 3.57
N PHE A 103 -23.06 -10.07 2.74
CA PHE A 103 -23.26 -10.01 1.29
C PHE A 103 -22.52 -11.13 0.53
N HIS A 104 -21.94 -12.09 1.27
CA HIS A 104 -21.21 -13.23 0.71
C HIS A 104 -20.14 -12.79 -0.30
N LEU A 105 -19.37 -11.75 0.04
CA LEU A 105 -18.32 -11.21 -0.81
C LEU A 105 -17.05 -12.06 -0.66
N PRO A 106 -16.59 -12.74 -1.74
CA PRO A 106 -15.41 -13.60 -1.66
C PRO A 106 -14.15 -12.82 -1.36
N GLN A 107 -13.26 -13.41 -0.56
CA GLN A 107 -12.00 -12.78 -0.17
C GLN A 107 -11.14 -12.35 -1.37
N GLU A 108 -11.13 -13.15 -2.44
CA GLU A 108 -10.40 -12.86 -3.68
C GLU A 108 -10.94 -11.60 -4.39
N GLU A 109 -12.25 -11.35 -4.33
CA GLU A 109 -12.86 -10.16 -4.92
C GLU A 109 -12.58 -8.91 -4.07
N LEU A 110 -12.67 -9.05 -2.74
CA LEU A 110 -12.33 -7.98 -1.79
C LEU A 110 -10.85 -7.59 -1.82
N ASP A 111 -9.97 -8.52 -2.21
CA ASP A 111 -8.53 -8.29 -2.28
C ASP A 111 -8.01 -8.00 -3.69
N ARG A 112 -8.89 -7.86 -4.70
CA ARG A 112 -8.50 -7.59 -6.09
C ARG A 112 -7.56 -6.38 -6.21
N ASN A 113 -7.79 -5.36 -5.39
CA ASN A 113 -6.99 -4.14 -5.31
C ASN A 113 -6.18 -4.04 -4.01
N GLY A 114 -6.04 -5.14 -3.25
CA GLY A 114 -5.31 -5.16 -1.97
C GLY A 114 -6.06 -4.55 -0.78
N ALA A 115 -7.35 -4.23 -0.92
CA ALA A 115 -8.14 -3.59 0.13
C ALA A 115 -8.31 -4.50 1.36
N ARG A 116 -8.61 -5.78 1.16
CA ARG A 116 -8.65 -6.76 2.26
C ARG A 116 -7.30 -6.92 2.95
N THR A 117 -6.21 -6.99 2.19
CA THR A 117 -4.86 -7.00 2.74
C THR A 117 -4.60 -5.75 3.59
N SER A 118 -5.06 -4.57 3.14
CA SER A 118 -4.94 -3.31 3.89
C SER A 118 -5.70 -3.33 5.22
N VAL A 119 -6.89 -3.95 5.29
CA VAL A 119 -7.63 -4.15 6.56
C VAL A 119 -6.83 -5.00 7.55
N ILE A 120 -6.26 -6.11 7.08
CA ILE A 120 -5.43 -7.01 7.91
C ILE A 120 -4.20 -6.26 8.42
N GLN A 121 -3.53 -5.54 7.54
CA GLN A 121 -2.36 -4.72 7.84
C GLN A 121 -2.68 -3.62 8.88
N GLY A 122 -3.76 -2.88 8.69
CA GLY A 122 -4.22 -1.87 9.66
C GLY A 122 -4.52 -2.48 11.04
N SER A 123 -5.15 -3.66 11.06
CA SER A 123 -5.46 -4.36 12.32
C SER A 123 -4.20 -4.79 13.06
N VAL A 124 -3.17 -5.24 12.33
CA VAL A 124 -1.85 -5.55 12.90
C VAL A 124 -1.15 -4.30 13.44
N ILE A 125 -1.19 -3.18 12.70
CA ILE A 125 -0.63 -1.90 13.20
C ILE A 125 -1.34 -1.51 14.50
N ARG A 126 -2.67 -1.56 14.55
CA ARG A 126 -3.44 -1.25 15.77
C ARG A 126 -3.01 -2.13 16.95
N GLU A 127 -2.88 -3.44 16.74
CA GLU A 127 -2.42 -4.35 17.81
C GLU A 127 -1.04 -3.94 18.34
N VAL A 128 -0.09 -3.61 17.46
CA VAL A 128 1.25 -3.14 17.85
C VAL A 128 1.20 -1.82 18.61
N VAL A 129 0.39 -0.86 18.16
CA VAL A 129 0.18 0.44 18.84
C VAL A 129 -0.43 0.25 20.24
N GLU A 130 -1.34 -0.71 20.39
CA GLU A 130 -1.92 -1.08 21.69
C GLU A 130 -0.94 -1.85 22.61
N GLY A 131 0.30 -2.11 22.15
CA GLY A 131 1.31 -2.88 22.89
C GLY A 131 1.15 -4.40 22.79
N ASN A 132 0.27 -4.87 21.92
CA ASN A 132 0.02 -6.30 21.68
C ASN A 132 0.87 -6.79 20.50
N LEU A 133 1.23 -8.07 20.52
CA LEU A 133 1.92 -8.72 19.40
C LEU A 133 0.98 -9.76 18.80
N PRO A 134 0.66 -9.67 17.50
CA PRO A 134 -0.28 -10.59 16.87
C PRO A 134 0.26 -12.02 16.94
N ASP A 135 -0.57 -12.94 17.45
CA ASP A 135 -0.27 -14.38 17.50
C ASP A 135 -0.74 -15.11 16.23
N ARG A 136 -1.26 -14.35 15.25
CA ARG A 136 -2.01 -14.87 14.10
C ARG A 136 -1.13 -15.26 12.90
N GLN A 137 0.19 -15.12 12.99
CA GLN A 137 1.10 -15.48 11.91
C GLN A 137 1.39 -16.99 11.92
N GLN A 138 0.53 -17.77 11.27
CA GLN A 138 0.94 -19.07 10.74
C GLN A 138 1.78 -18.84 9.49
N VAL A 139 3.08 -18.60 9.65
CA VAL A 139 3.96 -18.66 8.49
C VAL A 139 3.98 -20.10 8.02
N VAL A 140 3.46 -20.34 6.81
CA VAL A 140 3.43 -21.66 6.20
C VAL A 140 4.86 -22.02 5.80
N GLY A 141 5.57 -22.76 6.66
CA GLY A 141 6.92 -23.25 6.42
C GLY A 141 7.92 -22.90 7.52
N GLN A 142 9.17 -23.35 7.33
CA GLN A 142 10.27 -22.94 8.21
C GLN A 142 10.77 -21.56 7.82
N ILE A 143 10.69 -20.62 8.75
CA ILE A 143 11.21 -19.26 8.57
C ILE A 143 12.73 -19.30 8.79
N PRO A 144 13.56 -18.72 7.91
CA PRO A 144 15.02 -18.78 8.03
C PRO A 144 15.60 -17.84 9.11
N PHE A 145 14.82 -17.51 10.14
CA PHE A 145 15.20 -16.58 11.21
C PHE A 145 15.41 -17.30 12.54
N ASN A 146 16.63 -17.22 13.07
CA ASN A 146 16.94 -17.70 14.42
C ASN A 146 16.58 -16.62 15.44
N LEU A 147 15.32 -16.63 15.90
CA LEU A 147 14.80 -15.66 16.87
C LEU A 147 15.45 -15.80 18.25
N GLN A 148 15.64 -14.67 18.94
CA GLN A 148 16.16 -14.63 20.31
C GLN A 148 15.10 -15.04 21.34
N LYS A 149 15.54 -15.27 22.59
CA LYS A 149 14.61 -15.47 23.71
C LYS A 149 13.65 -14.28 23.84
N SER A 150 12.36 -14.60 23.99
CA SER A 150 11.27 -13.62 24.10
C SER A 150 11.16 -12.66 22.90
N GLU A 151 11.69 -13.07 21.74
CA GLU A 151 11.46 -12.39 20.46
C GLU A 151 10.31 -13.10 19.74
N LYS A 152 9.33 -12.31 19.29
CA LYS A 152 8.16 -12.79 18.56
C LYS A 152 8.14 -12.17 17.19
N LEU A 153 7.90 -13.00 16.18
CA LEU A 153 7.67 -12.55 14.83
C LEU A 153 6.30 -11.87 14.73
N VAL A 154 6.26 -10.74 14.05
CA VAL A 154 5.07 -9.91 13.88
C VAL A 154 4.61 -9.91 12.44
N TRP A 155 5.55 -9.80 11.48
CA TRP A 155 5.23 -9.83 10.05
C TRP A 155 6.38 -10.39 9.21
N VAL A 156 6.06 -11.05 8.10
CA VAL A 156 7.03 -11.47 7.08
C VAL A 156 6.64 -10.88 5.74
N PHE A 157 7.60 -10.24 5.08
CA PHE A 157 7.50 -9.81 3.70
C PHE A 157 8.30 -10.76 2.83
N GLU A 158 7.69 -11.13 1.70
CA GLU A 158 8.33 -11.91 0.64
C GLU A 158 8.88 -10.98 -0.45
N ASP A 159 9.82 -11.48 -1.25
CA ASP A 159 10.40 -10.78 -2.40
C ASP A 159 10.92 -9.35 -2.14
N VAL A 160 11.42 -9.09 -0.92
CA VAL A 160 11.94 -7.78 -0.54
C VAL A 160 13.26 -7.52 -1.23
N SER A 161 13.32 -6.43 -2.01
CA SER A 161 14.59 -5.95 -2.56
C SER A 161 15.33 -5.17 -1.50
N TYR A 162 16.55 -5.59 -1.18
CA TYR A 162 17.45 -4.89 -0.27
C TYR A 162 18.49 -4.11 -1.08
N LEU A 163 18.61 -2.82 -0.79
CA LEU A 163 19.52 -1.90 -1.47
C LEU A 163 20.43 -1.23 -0.44
N GLU A 164 21.65 -0.92 -0.85
CA GLU A 164 22.58 -0.09 -0.08
C GLU A 164 23.13 1.03 -0.94
N GLU A 165 23.34 2.19 -0.33
CA GLU A 165 24.14 3.22 -0.96
C GLU A 165 25.61 2.79 -1.02
N ARG A 166 26.22 2.86 -2.20
CA ARG A 166 27.64 2.64 -2.41
C ARG A 166 28.27 3.83 -3.10
N VAL A 167 29.36 4.31 -2.51
CA VAL A 167 30.23 5.29 -3.17
C VAL A 167 31.02 4.56 -4.25
N GLN A 168 30.68 4.81 -5.52
CA GLN A 168 31.52 4.47 -6.65
C GLN A 168 32.50 5.61 -6.89
N ARG A 169 33.77 5.26 -7.10
CA ARG A 169 34.85 6.22 -7.38
C ARG A 169 35.27 6.03 -8.83
N GLU A 170 34.79 6.88 -9.72
CA GLU A 170 35.28 6.92 -11.10
C GLU A 170 36.38 7.97 -11.25
N ARG A 171 37.47 7.57 -11.93
CA ARG A 171 38.62 8.44 -12.22
C ARG A 171 38.46 9.01 -13.62
N VAL A 172 37.77 10.14 -13.74
CA VAL A 172 37.59 10.80 -15.03
C VAL A 172 38.88 11.52 -15.41
N GLY A 173 39.57 11.05 -16.44
CA GLY A 173 40.78 11.65 -16.98
C GLY A 173 40.72 11.75 -18.49
N GLY A 174 40.99 12.94 -19.03
CA GLY A 174 41.43 13.13 -20.41
C GLY A 174 40.48 13.87 -21.35
N ALA A 175 40.78 15.17 -21.52
CA ALA A 175 40.53 16.02 -22.69
C ALA A 175 39.08 16.34 -23.14
N GLN A 176 38.81 17.66 -23.10
CA GLN A 176 37.70 18.42 -23.69
C GLN A 176 36.30 18.19 -23.09
N GLY A 177 35.69 19.32 -22.72
CA GLY A 177 34.41 19.40 -22.03
C GLY A 177 33.29 18.67 -22.75
N ALA A 178 32.98 17.48 -22.26
CA ALA A 178 31.72 16.80 -22.55
C ALA A 178 30.87 16.84 -21.29
N SER A 179 29.70 17.47 -21.41
CA SER A 179 28.64 17.41 -20.41
C SER A 179 28.15 15.96 -20.30
N ILE A 180 28.54 15.24 -19.25
CA ILE A 180 28.03 13.88 -19.01
C ILE A 180 26.66 14.00 -18.34
N ARG A 181 25.66 13.41 -18.98
CA ARG A 181 24.28 13.39 -18.49
C ARG A 181 24.17 12.30 -17.42
N VAL A 182 24.07 12.69 -16.15
CA VAL A 182 24.09 11.75 -15.01
C VAL A 182 22.68 11.20 -14.69
N MET A 183 21.60 11.97 -14.92
CA MET A 183 20.18 11.54 -15.00
C MET A 183 19.26 12.78 -15.18
N ARG A 184 17.94 12.61 -15.37
CA ARG A 184 16.99 13.74 -15.48
C ARG A 184 16.88 14.47 -14.13
N GLY A 185 17.26 15.75 -14.09
CA GLY A 185 16.90 16.66 -12.98
C GLY A 185 18.05 17.36 -12.24
N VAL A 186 19.32 17.09 -12.55
CA VAL A 186 20.46 17.79 -11.91
C VAL A 186 21.45 18.27 -12.98
N TYR A 187 21.74 19.58 -13.00
CA TYR A 187 22.77 20.18 -13.86
C TYR A 187 24.04 20.43 -13.02
N TYR A 188 25.19 19.95 -13.49
CA TYR A 188 26.49 20.30 -12.91
C TYR A 188 27.07 21.51 -13.66
N HIS A 189 27.20 22.65 -12.99
CA HIS A 189 27.90 23.82 -13.52
C HIS A 189 29.38 23.81 -13.08
N THR A 190 30.29 23.84 -14.06
CA THR A 190 31.74 23.74 -13.85
C THR A 190 32.37 25.12 -13.64
N GLY A 191 32.85 25.39 -12.43
CA GLY A 191 33.85 26.43 -12.17
C GLY A 191 35.13 25.81 -11.61
N GLY A 192 36.26 25.98 -12.31
CA GLY A 192 37.62 25.74 -11.79
C GLY A 192 38.09 24.28 -11.73
N PHE A 193 38.98 23.92 -12.65
CA PHE A 193 39.64 22.61 -12.77
C PHE A 193 40.61 22.28 -11.61
N ARG A 194 40.36 21.18 -10.89
CA ARG A 194 41.37 20.28 -10.30
C ARG A 194 40.82 18.86 -10.38
N SER A 195 41.65 17.89 -10.77
CA SER A 195 41.27 16.48 -10.86
C SER A 195 40.75 15.98 -9.51
N ARG A 196 39.43 15.86 -9.37
CA ARG A 196 38.76 15.38 -8.16
C ARG A 196 38.13 14.04 -8.52
N THR A 197 38.47 12.98 -7.78
CA THR A 197 37.68 11.74 -7.78
C THR A 197 36.24 12.15 -7.53
N VAL A 198 35.35 11.89 -8.49
CA VAL A 198 33.93 12.13 -8.27
C VAL A 198 33.43 10.93 -7.50
N GLU A 199 33.11 11.15 -6.24
CA GLU A 199 32.41 10.18 -5.41
C GLU A 199 30.94 10.23 -5.82
N THR A 200 30.50 9.23 -6.58
CA THR A 200 29.10 9.08 -6.95
C THR A 200 28.46 8.09 -6.00
N THR A 201 27.52 8.56 -5.19
CA THR A 201 26.67 7.69 -4.39
C THR A 201 25.66 7.03 -5.33
N VAL A 202 25.77 5.72 -5.51
CA VAL A 202 24.84 4.90 -6.30
C VAL A 202 24.08 3.99 -5.35
N THR A 203 22.77 3.94 -5.48
CA THR A 203 21.94 2.94 -4.79
C THR A 203 22.01 1.65 -5.58
N GLU A 204 22.63 0.61 -5.02
CA GLU A 204 22.80 -0.69 -5.67
C GLU A 204 21.88 -1.73 -5.01
N LYS A 205 21.15 -2.49 -5.82
CA LYS A 205 20.37 -3.63 -5.35
C LYS A 205 21.33 -4.75 -4.95
N MET A 206 21.32 -5.09 -3.67
CA MET A 206 22.27 -6.01 -3.05
C MET A 206 21.75 -7.45 -3.04
N ASP A 207 20.46 -7.65 -2.82
CA ASP A 207 19.83 -8.99 -2.80
C ASP A 207 18.30 -8.88 -2.89
N VAL A 208 17.64 -10.03 -3.03
CA VAL A 208 16.19 -10.21 -2.85
C VAL A 208 15.95 -11.35 -1.88
N GLY A 209 14.99 -11.20 -0.96
CA GLY A 209 14.68 -12.27 -0.03
C GLY A 209 13.54 -11.98 0.93
N LEU A 210 13.50 -12.78 2.00
CA LEU A 210 12.52 -12.63 3.06
C LEU A 210 12.97 -11.55 4.04
N MET A 211 12.04 -10.69 4.45
CA MET A 211 12.24 -9.74 5.53
C MET A 211 11.26 -10.01 6.67
N GLY A 212 11.77 -10.26 7.87
CA GLY A 212 10.96 -10.49 9.07
C GLY A 212 10.99 -9.29 10.00
N LEU A 213 9.82 -8.82 10.43
CA LEU A 213 9.67 -7.86 11.50
C LEU A 213 9.30 -8.60 12.78
N THR A 214 9.99 -8.28 13.87
CA THR A 214 9.73 -8.85 15.19
C THR A 214 9.50 -7.73 16.19
N ASN A 215 9.29 -8.03 17.47
CA ASN A 215 9.27 -7.01 18.52
C ASN A 215 10.66 -6.49 18.94
N LYS A 216 11.77 -6.95 18.34
CA LYS A 216 13.13 -6.52 18.73
C LYS A 216 14.05 -6.19 17.56
N HIS A 217 13.91 -6.92 16.46
CA HIS A 217 14.77 -6.79 15.30
C HIS A 217 14.01 -6.82 13.98
N ILE A 218 14.65 -6.23 12.97
CA ILE A 218 14.40 -6.46 11.55
C ILE A 218 15.37 -7.55 11.09
N TYR A 219 14.84 -8.64 10.54
CA TYR A 219 15.61 -9.73 9.91
C TYR A 219 15.54 -9.62 8.40
N PHE A 220 16.64 -9.93 7.73
CA PHE A 220 16.68 -10.10 6.28
C PHE A 220 17.41 -11.40 5.93
N ALA A 221 16.83 -12.18 5.03
CA ALA A 221 17.41 -13.41 4.50
C ALA A 221 17.19 -13.51 2.99
N GLY A 222 18.21 -13.09 2.24
CA GLY A 222 18.33 -13.31 0.81
C GLY A 222 19.26 -14.48 0.47
N SER A 223 19.57 -14.58 -0.82
CA SER A 223 20.46 -15.60 -1.36
C SER A 223 21.90 -15.46 -0.86
N SER A 224 22.37 -14.22 -0.77
CA SER A 224 23.75 -13.82 -0.49
C SER A 224 23.91 -13.03 0.82
N LYS A 225 22.89 -12.27 1.22
CA LYS A 225 22.87 -11.41 2.41
C LYS A 225 21.93 -11.98 3.46
N ARG A 226 22.44 -12.16 4.66
CA ARG A 226 21.65 -12.55 5.84
C ARG A 226 22.10 -11.75 7.03
N PHE A 227 21.19 -11.02 7.66
CA PHE A 227 21.51 -10.20 8.83
C PHE A 227 20.27 -9.93 9.67
N ARG A 228 20.51 -9.38 10.86
CA ARG A 228 19.48 -8.80 11.71
C ARG A 228 19.94 -7.42 12.19
N VAL A 229 19.00 -6.51 12.36
CA VAL A 229 19.23 -5.17 12.89
C VAL A 229 18.30 -4.97 14.08
N ALA A 230 18.86 -4.70 15.26
CA ALA A 230 18.05 -4.37 16.43
C ALA A 230 17.48 -2.96 16.28
N TYR A 231 16.22 -2.74 16.68
CA TYR A 231 15.60 -1.42 16.58
C TYR A 231 16.37 -0.34 17.34
N ASN A 232 16.90 -0.67 18.52
CA ASN A 232 17.72 0.25 19.32
C ASN A 232 19.09 0.62 18.71
N ARG A 233 19.45 0.02 17.56
CA ARG A 233 20.66 0.36 16.78
C ARG A 233 20.30 1.12 15.49
N ILE A 234 19.06 1.56 15.33
CA ILE A 234 18.60 2.37 14.20
C ILE A 234 18.45 3.81 14.69
N VAL A 235 19.12 4.73 14.01
CA VAL A 235 19.15 6.17 14.35
C VAL A 235 18.00 6.91 13.68
N ALA A 236 17.62 6.49 12.47
CA ALA A 236 16.55 7.10 11.70
C ALA A 236 15.86 6.05 10.80
N PHE A 237 14.57 6.27 10.58
CA PHE A 237 13.77 5.59 9.58
C PHE A 237 13.35 6.59 8.51
N ASP A 238 13.58 6.26 7.24
CA ASP A 238 13.21 7.10 6.11
C ASP A 238 12.02 6.48 5.37
N PRO A 239 10.86 7.15 5.28
CA PRO A 239 9.69 6.58 4.59
C PRO A 239 9.86 6.64 3.07
N PHE A 240 9.46 5.57 2.38
CA PHE A 240 9.26 5.55 0.92
C PHE A 240 7.85 5.05 0.59
N SER A 241 7.36 5.27 -0.63
CA SER A 241 6.02 4.81 -1.04
C SER A 241 5.91 3.27 -1.11
N ASP A 242 7.00 2.60 -1.44
CA ASP A 242 7.09 1.16 -1.69
C ASP A 242 7.99 0.43 -0.66
N GLY A 243 8.42 1.12 0.38
CA GLY A 243 9.44 0.61 1.28
C GLY A 243 9.83 1.57 2.41
N PHE A 244 10.99 1.33 2.98
CA PHE A 244 11.59 2.20 3.99
C PHE A 244 13.12 2.11 3.96
N GLY A 245 13.77 3.15 4.46
CA GLY A 245 15.20 3.23 4.70
C GLY A 245 15.52 3.19 6.19
N ILE A 246 16.71 2.69 6.53
CA ILE A 246 17.26 2.78 7.87
C ILE A 246 18.71 3.28 7.83
N MET A 247 19.06 4.04 8.86
CA MET A 247 20.44 4.40 9.17
C MET A 247 20.84 3.77 10.49
N ARG A 248 21.89 2.93 10.48
CA ARG A 248 22.36 2.22 11.67
C ARG A 248 23.32 3.08 12.50
N GLU A 249 23.33 2.84 13.80
CA GLU A 249 24.24 3.44 14.77
C GLU A 249 25.66 2.85 14.65
N ALA A 250 26.36 3.16 13.55
CA ALA A 250 27.78 2.87 13.39
C ALA A 250 28.45 3.92 12.52
N GLN A 251 29.69 4.31 12.87
CA GLN A 251 30.44 5.36 12.15
C GLN A 251 30.62 5.10 10.65
N THR A 252 30.59 3.83 10.24
CA THR A 252 30.75 3.40 8.83
C THR A 252 29.48 2.78 8.26
N ALA A 253 28.35 2.87 8.98
CA ALA A 253 27.07 2.42 8.47
C ALA A 253 26.70 3.22 7.22
N ARG A 254 26.15 2.51 6.24
CA ARG A 254 25.59 3.09 5.03
C ARG A 254 24.08 3.01 5.12
N PRO A 255 23.34 3.94 4.51
CA PRO A 255 21.89 3.82 4.38
C PRO A 255 21.50 2.50 3.73
N GLN A 256 20.54 1.83 4.34
CA GLN A 256 19.97 0.56 3.88
C GLN A 256 18.52 0.79 3.52
N MET A 257 18.08 0.30 2.36
CA MET A 257 16.70 0.47 1.89
C MET A 257 16.08 -0.89 1.60
N PHE A 258 14.78 -1.02 1.88
CA PHE A 258 14.00 -2.24 1.71
C PHE A 258 12.73 -1.92 0.93
N ILE A 259 12.61 -2.45 -0.29
CA ILE A 259 11.41 -2.32 -1.11
C ILE A 259 10.51 -3.53 -0.85
N THR A 260 9.34 -3.27 -0.27
CA THR A 260 8.36 -4.27 0.18
C THR A 260 7.06 -4.23 -0.62
N GLY A 261 6.86 -3.20 -1.44
CA GLY A 261 5.63 -2.97 -2.20
C GLY A 261 4.56 -2.19 -1.42
N ASN A 262 4.70 -2.03 -0.10
CA ASN A 262 3.77 -1.24 0.72
C ASN A 262 4.53 -0.44 1.79
N GLY A 263 4.93 0.78 1.40
CA GLY A 263 5.71 1.68 2.24
C GLY A 263 4.98 2.18 3.48
N TRP A 264 3.69 2.52 3.34
CA TRP A 264 2.86 2.94 4.46
C TRP A 264 2.81 1.88 5.56
N PHE A 265 2.52 0.61 5.20
CA PHE A 265 2.41 -0.46 6.18
C PHE A 265 3.75 -0.75 6.86
N VAL A 266 4.81 -0.98 6.08
CA VAL A 266 6.12 -1.32 6.66
C VAL A 266 6.67 -0.21 7.54
N TYR A 267 6.52 1.06 7.14
CA TYR A 267 7.01 2.20 7.90
C TYR A 267 6.28 2.34 9.24
N ASN A 268 4.94 2.29 9.24
CA ASN A 268 4.16 2.31 10.48
C ASN A 268 4.52 1.13 11.39
N MET A 269 4.74 -0.07 10.83
CA MET A 269 5.14 -1.23 11.61
C MET A 269 6.51 -1.03 12.28
N VAL A 270 7.55 -0.70 11.52
CA VAL A 270 8.92 -0.61 12.07
C VAL A 270 9.06 0.54 13.07
N THR A 271 8.37 1.65 12.86
CA THR A 271 8.43 2.81 13.78
C THR A 271 7.70 2.57 15.10
N ASN A 272 6.57 1.85 15.09
CA ASN A 272 5.88 1.48 16.32
C ASN A 272 6.59 0.33 17.05
N LEU A 273 7.08 -0.69 16.34
CA LEU A 273 7.87 -1.78 16.94
C LEU A 273 9.17 -1.28 17.58
N ALA A 274 9.77 -0.20 17.05
CA ALA A 274 10.96 0.41 17.63
C ALA A 274 10.70 1.16 18.95
N GLN A 275 9.45 1.46 19.28
CA GLN A 275 9.04 2.19 20.48
C GLN A 275 8.53 1.27 21.61
N MET A 276 8.32 -0.02 21.33
CA MET A 276 7.92 -1.04 22.30
C MET A 276 9.07 -1.40 23.26
#